data_AF-A0A022Y6B6-F1
#
_entry.id   AF-A0A022Y6B6-F1
#
_cell.length_a   1.000
_cell.length_b   1.000
_cell.length_c   1.000
_cell.angle_alpha   90.00
_cell.angle_beta   90.00
_cell.angle_gamma   90.00
#
_symmetry.space_group_name_H-M   'P 1'
#
loop_
_entity.id
_entity.type
_entity.pdbx_description
1 polymer ?
#
loop_
_entity_poly.entity_id
_entity_poly.type
_entity_poly.pdbx_seq_one_letter_code
_entity_poly.pdbx_strand_id
1 'polypeptide(L)'
;MQERQEHVLVVCTIVDARSGATEETDDMKQLMHLRIAIFGLQKAGWSVAPALYQEMGRIHDRIMAPVREARCNAARVGDMTRSRQIAGNQWLYDKQREGETPPLGG
;
A
#
# COMPACT_ATOMS: atom_id res chain seq x y z
N MET A 1 34.85 -19.03 9.31
CA MET A 1 33.87 -18.16 8.62
C MET A 1 32.87 -18.95 7.77
N GLN A 2 32.49 -20.18 8.18
CA GLN A 2 31.69 -21.10 7.34
C GLN A 2 30.29 -21.36 7.91
N GLU A 3 30.11 -21.32 9.24
CA GLU A 3 28.81 -21.56 9.88
C GLU A 3 27.77 -20.45 9.68
N ARG A 4 28.14 -19.22 9.29
CA ARG A 4 27.16 -18.12 9.16
C ARG A 4 26.31 -18.18 7.89
N GLN A 5 26.65 -19.03 6.91
CA GLN A 5 25.89 -19.13 5.65
C GLN A 5 24.78 -20.18 5.68
N GLU A 6 24.89 -21.19 6.54
CA GLU A 6 23.92 -22.29 6.58
C GLU A 6 22.59 -21.88 7.25
N HIS A 7 22.62 -20.95 8.20
CA HIS A 7 21.43 -20.47 8.91
C HIS A 7 20.51 -19.56 8.08
N VAL A 8 21.03 -18.93 7.01
CA VAL A 8 20.23 -18.07 6.13
C VAL A 8 19.44 -18.91 5.11
N LEU A 9 19.98 -20.06 4.71
CA LEU A 9 19.34 -20.92 3.72
C LEU A 9 18.10 -21.65 4.26
N VAL A 10 18.10 -22.04 5.54
CA VAL A 10 17.02 -22.85 6.14
C VAL A 10 15.71 -22.07 6.28
N VAL A 11 15.75 -20.74 6.41
CA VAL A 11 14.53 -19.92 6.53
C VAL A 11 13.93 -19.64 5.15
N CYS A 12 14.75 -19.53 4.09
CA CYS A 12 14.26 -19.33 2.72
C CYS A 12 13.57 -20.58 2.14
N THR A 13 14.03 -21.79 2.48
CA THR A 13 13.45 -23.03 1.92
C THR A 13 12.07 -23.40 2.49
N ILE A 14 11.68 -22.85 3.63
CA ILE A 14 10.34 -23.07 4.22
C ILE A 14 9.27 -22.22 3.50
N VAL A 15 9.68 -21.11 2.88
CA VAL A 15 8.75 -20.14 2.27
C VAL A 15 8.43 -20.49 0.80
N ASP A 16 9.33 -21.18 0.09
CA ASP A 16 9.25 -21.32 -1.38
C ASP A 16 8.48 -22.56 -1.89
N ALA A 17 8.12 -23.52 -1.04
CA ALA A 17 7.74 -24.84 -1.54
C ALA A 17 6.29 -24.98 -2.06
N ARG A 18 5.37 -24.03 -1.80
CA ARG A 18 3.94 -24.18 -2.17
C ARG A 18 3.18 -22.85 -2.31
N SER A 19 3.16 -22.22 -3.48
CA SER A 19 1.97 -21.44 -3.87
C SER A 19 1.90 -21.17 -5.36
N GLY A 20 0.99 -21.88 -6.03
CA GLY A 20 0.37 -21.45 -7.29
C GLY A 20 -0.90 -20.64 -7.00
N ALA A 21 -0.78 -19.52 -6.30
CA ALA A 21 -1.87 -18.60 -5.98
C ALA A 21 -1.42 -17.16 -6.24
N THR A 22 -2.32 -16.33 -6.75
CA THR A 22 -2.11 -14.93 -7.14
C THR A 22 -1.17 -14.17 -6.20
N GLU A 23 -0.22 -13.42 -6.75
CA GLU A 23 0.90 -12.78 -6.01
C GLU A 23 0.47 -12.00 -4.76
N GLU A 24 -0.69 -11.33 -4.78
CA GLU A 24 -1.22 -10.59 -3.61
C GLU A 24 -1.57 -11.50 -2.42
N THR A 25 -2.12 -12.70 -2.70
CA THR A 25 -2.41 -13.70 -1.67
C THR A 25 -1.15 -14.37 -1.16
N ASP A 26 -0.10 -14.40 -1.97
CA ASP A 26 1.20 -14.95 -1.59
C ASP A 26 1.93 -14.01 -0.63
N ASP A 27 1.99 -12.71 -0.94
CA ASP A 27 2.61 -11.70 -0.08
C ASP A 27 1.95 -11.62 1.31
N MET A 28 0.62 -11.73 1.41
CA MET A 28 -0.06 -11.79 2.72
C MET A 28 0.32 -13.04 3.53
N LYS A 29 0.43 -14.20 2.88
CA LYS A 29 0.86 -15.43 3.54
C LYS A 29 2.31 -15.33 4.00
N GLN A 30 3.19 -14.83 3.13
CA GLN A 30 4.60 -14.59 3.47
C GLN A 30 4.71 -13.65 4.68
N LEU A 31 3.95 -12.56 4.71
CA LEU A 31 3.93 -11.63 5.85
C LEU A 31 3.50 -12.30 7.15
N MET A 32 2.45 -13.13 7.11
CA MET A 32 1.97 -13.87 8.30
C MET A 32 3.01 -14.88 8.79
N HIS A 33 3.57 -15.69 7.90
CA HIS A 33 4.60 -16.67 8.28
C HIS A 33 5.83 -16.00 8.88
N LEU A 34 6.29 -14.90 8.28
CA LEU A 34 7.44 -14.16 8.78
C LEU A 34 7.19 -13.59 10.19
N ARG A 35 5.98 -13.07 10.44
CA ARG A 35 5.59 -12.60 11.79
C ARG A 35 5.58 -13.74 12.82
N ILE A 36 5.03 -14.89 12.46
CA ILE A 36 5.00 -16.08 13.34
C ILE A 36 6.42 -16.55 13.66
N ALA A 37 7.29 -16.60 12.65
CA ALA A 37 8.69 -17.00 12.82
C ALA A 37 9.44 -16.04 13.75
N ILE A 38 9.33 -14.72 13.51
CA ILE A 38 9.95 -13.68 14.35
C ILE A 38 9.44 -13.81 15.80
N PHE A 39 8.14 -13.93 15.99
CA PHE A 39 7.55 -14.09 17.32
C PHE A 39 8.05 -15.34 18.02
N GLY A 40 8.10 -16.49 17.32
CA GLY A 40 8.62 -17.75 17.86
C GLY A 40 10.07 -17.64 18.30
N LEU A 41 10.92 -17.04 17.47
CA LEU A 41 12.33 -16.80 17.79
C LEU A 41 12.49 -15.93 19.04
N GLN A 42 11.76 -14.82 19.12
CA GLN A 42 11.78 -13.94 20.30
C GLN A 42 11.31 -14.66 21.57
N LYS A 43 10.24 -15.45 21.48
CA LYS A 43 9.71 -16.21 22.62
C LYS A 43 10.67 -17.27 23.13
N ALA A 44 11.47 -17.85 22.23
CA ALA A 44 12.52 -18.80 22.59
C ALA A 44 13.81 -18.12 23.08
N GLY A 45 13.84 -16.78 23.18
CA GLY A 45 15.00 -16.02 23.65
C GLY A 45 16.09 -15.82 22.60
N TRP A 46 15.82 -16.13 21.33
CA TRP A 46 16.78 -15.97 20.24
C TRP A 46 16.80 -14.55 19.73
N SER A 47 17.99 -14.08 19.35
CA SER A 47 18.10 -12.81 18.62
C SER A 47 17.53 -12.95 17.22
N VAL A 48 16.64 -12.04 16.83
CA VAL A 48 16.11 -11.99 15.48
C VAL A 48 17.02 -11.16 14.60
N ALA A 49 17.41 -11.70 13.43
CA ALA A 49 18.25 -10.98 12.49
C ALA A 49 17.52 -9.73 11.95
N PRO A 50 18.18 -8.54 11.90
CA PRO A 50 17.57 -7.31 11.37
C PRO A 50 16.99 -7.45 9.96
N ALA A 51 17.58 -8.33 9.14
CA ALA A 51 17.11 -8.62 7.79
C ALA A 51 15.66 -9.14 7.75
N LEU A 52 15.20 -9.86 8.77
CA LEU A 52 13.82 -10.36 8.82
C LEU A 52 12.81 -9.21 9.00
N TYR A 53 13.15 -8.17 9.76
CA TYR A 53 12.31 -6.98 9.87
C TYR A 53 12.31 -6.15 8.58
N GLN A 54 13.45 -6.08 7.88
CA GLN A 54 13.53 -5.41 6.58
C GLN A 54 12.65 -6.12 5.54
N GLU A 55 12.70 -7.45 5.50
CA GLU A 55 11.89 -8.22 4.57
C GLU A 55 10.39 -8.10 4.89
N MET A 56 10.04 -8.11 6.18
CA MET A 56 8.67 -7.80 6.63
C MET A 56 8.19 -6.44 6.12
N GLY A 57 9.06 -5.42 6.20
CA GLY A 57 8.77 -4.08 5.70
C GLY A 57 8.53 -4.05 4.19
N ARG A 58 9.39 -4.74 3.42
CA ARG A 58 9.25 -4.84 1.95
C ARG A 58 7.95 -5.51 1.52
N ILE A 59 7.59 -6.63 2.15
CA ILE A 59 6.34 -7.33 1.85
C ILE A 59 5.14 -6.45 2.20
N HIS A 60 5.16 -5.81 3.38
CA HIS A 60 4.11 -4.87 3.76
C HIS A 60 3.99 -3.71 2.75
N ASP A 61 5.10 -3.18 2.25
CA ASP A 61 5.06 -2.12 1.25
C ASP A 61 4.49 -2.57 -0.09
N ARG A 62 4.78 -3.80 -0.53
CA ARG A 62 4.14 -4.37 -1.72
C ARG A 62 2.62 -4.49 -1.54
N ILE A 63 2.16 -5.00 -0.40
CA ILE A 63 0.73 -5.08 -0.06
C ILE A 63 0.07 -3.69 -0.01
N MET A 64 0.75 -2.69 0.56
CA MET A 64 0.18 -1.35 0.72
C MET A 64 0.30 -0.47 -0.52
N ALA A 65 1.13 -0.82 -1.50
CA ALA A 65 1.30 -0.08 -2.75
C ALA A 65 -0.03 0.19 -3.48
N PRO A 66 -0.89 -0.81 -3.77
CA PRO A 66 -2.17 -0.57 -4.45
C PRO A 66 -3.12 0.30 -3.62
N VAL A 67 -3.14 0.15 -2.29
CA VAL A 67 -3.96 0.98 -1.39
C VAL A 67 -3.51 2.45 -1.44
N ARG A 68 -2.20 2.69 -1.45
CA ARG A 68 -1.63 4.03 -1.58
C ARG A 68 -1.99 4.65 -2.93
N GLU A 69 -1.86 3.89 -4.01
CA GLU A 69 -2.24 4.35 -5.35
C GLU A 69 -3.72 4.69 -5.44
N ALA A 70 -4.61 3.84 -4.92
CA ALA A 70 -6.05 4.10 -4.88
C ALA A 70 -6.39 5.38 -4.10
N ARG A 71 -5.74 5.62 -2.96
CA ARG A 71 -5.91 6.85 -2.18
C ARG A 71 -5.42 8.09 -2.94
N CYS A 72 -4.26 8.02 -3.58
CA CYS A 72 -3.73 9.10 -4.40
C CYS A 72 -4.67 9.44 -5.57
N ASN A 73 -5.21 8.41 -6.23
CA ASN A 73 -6.18 8.59 -7.31
C ASN A 73 -7.49 9.21 -6.82
N ALA A 74 -8.02 8.75 -5.69
CA ALA A 74 -9.23 9.32 -5.10
C ALA A 74 -9.04 10.81 -4.72
N ALA A 75 -7.91 11.17 -4.12
CA ALA A 75 -7.57 12.56 -3.81
C ALA A 75 -7.53 13.42 -5.07
N ARG A 76 -6.84 12.96 -6.12
CA ARG A 76 -6.74 13.66 -7.41
C ARG A 76 -8.11 13.90 -8.04
N VAL A 77 -9.02 12.92 -7.98
CA VAL A 77 -10.39 13.05 -8.49
C VAL A 77 -11.19 14.06 -7.67
N GLY A 78 -11.04 14.05 -6.34
CA GLY A 78 -11.64 15.04 -5.45
C GLY A 78 -11.19 16.47 -5.78
N ASP A 79 -9.88 16.68 -5.97
CA ASP A 79 -9.31 17.99 -6.29
C ASP A 79 -9.79 18.52 -7.65
N MET A 80 -9.88 17.65 -8.66
CA MET A 80 -10.46 18.02 -9.95
C MET A 80 -11.95 18.40 -9.83
N THR A 81 -12.70 17.67 -9.01
CA THR A 81 -14.13 17.95 -8.78
C THR A 81 -14.31 19.31 -8.12
N ARG A 82 -13.52 19.60 -7.09
CA ARG A 82 -13.49 20.90 -6.42
C ARG A 82 -13.09 22.03 -7.37
N SER A 83 -12.08 21.81 -8.22
CA SER A 83 -11.64 22.81 -9.20
C SER A 83 -12.72 23.14 -10.22
N ARG A 84 -13.47 22.14 -10.70
CA ARG A 84 -14.63 22.34 -11.58
C ARG A 84 -15.75 23.14 -10.91
N GLN A 85 -16.05 22.86 -9.64
CA GLN A 85 -17.04 23.62 -8.89
C GLN A 85 -16.63 25.08 -8.73
N ILE A 86 -15.36 25.35 -8.41
CA ILE A 86 -14.84 26.71 -8.30
C ILE A 86 -14.95 27.44 -9.65
N ALA A 87 -14.56 26.80 -10.75
CA ALA A 87 -14.69 27.38 -12.09
C ALA A 87 -16.16 27.67 -12.48
N GLY A 88 -17.08 26.75 -12.16
CA GLY A 88 -18.51 26.96 -12.39
C GLY A 88 -19.09 28.11 -11.56
N ASN A 89 -18.70 28.22 -10.29
CA ASN A 89 -19.09 29.32 -9.42
C ASN A 89 -18.54 30.65 -9.94
N GLN A 90 -17.27 30.70 -10.36
CA GLN A 90 -16.67 31.91 -10.92
C GLN A 90 -17.42 32.37 -12.18
N TRP A 91 -17.72 31.44 -13.10
CA TRP A 91 -18.51 31.75 -14.29
C TRP A 91 -19.90 32.31 -13.95
N LEU A 92 -20.59 31.72 -12.96
CA LEU A 92 -21.88 32.22 -12.48
C LEU A 92 -21.77 33.65 -11.90
N TYR A 93 -20.73 33.92 -11.13
CA TYR A 93 -20.46 35.26 -10.61
C TYR A 93 -20.20 36.28 -11.71
N ASP A 94 -19.39 35.92 -12.71
CA ASP A 94 -19.07 36.80 -13.85
C ASP A 94 -20.34 37.11 -14.67
N LYS A 95 -21.19 36.11 -14.91
CA LYS A 95 -22.46 36.28 -15.65
C LYS A 95 -23.47 37.16 -14.92
N GLN A 96 -23.59 37.03 -13.59
CA GLN A 96 -24.43 37.92 -12.79
C GLN A 96 -23.93 39.37 -12.83
N ARG A 97 -22.62 39.56 -12.88
CA ARG A 97 -21.98 40.88 -12.94
C ARG A 97 -22.15 41.55 -14.31
N GLU A 98 -22.25 40.76 -15.36
CA GLU A 98 -22.55 41.18 -16.73
C GLU A 98 -24.05 41.44 -16.97
N GLY A 99 -24.92 41.17 -15.99
CA GLY A 99 -26.36 41.38 -16.09
C GLY A 99 -27.10 40.29 -16.90
N GLU A 100 -26.43 39.19 -17.25
CA GLU A 100 -27.04 38.06 -17.93
C GLU A 100 -27.61 37.08 -16.89
N THR A 101 -28.94 36.92 -16.88
CA THR A 101 -29.61 35.91 -16.04
C THR A 101 -29.31 34.50 -16.56
N PRO A 102 -28.93 33.55 -15.70
CA PRO A 102 -28.63 32.18 -16.13
C PRO A 102 -29.90 31.46 -16.61
N PRO A 103 -29.80 30.54 -17.60
CA PRO A 103 -30.92 29.67 -17.94
C PRO A 103 -31.25 28.79 -16.72
N LEU A 104 -32.51 28.81 -16.30
CA LEU A 104 -33.05 27.90 -15.30
C LEU A 104 -32.96 26.48 -15.88
N GLY A 105 -31.93 25.74 -15.48
CA GLY A 105 -31.77 24.33 -15.84
C GLY A 105 -32.80 23.48 -15.09
N GLY A 106 -33.61 22.74 -15.84
CA GLY A 106 -34.47 21.66 -15.35
C GLY A 106 -33.77 20.31 -15.31
#